data_AF-A0A1M5K7T6-F1
#
_entry.id   AF-A0A1M5K7T6-F1
#
_cell.length_a   1.000
_cell.length_b   1.000
_cell.length_c   1.000
_cell.angle_alpha   90.00
_cell.angle_beta   90.00
_cell.angle_gamma   90.00
#
_symmetry.space_group_name_H-M   'P 1'
#
loop_
_entity.id
_entity.type
_entity.pdbx_description
1 polymer ?
#
loop_
_entity_poly.entity_id
_entity_poly.type
_entity_poly.pdbx_seq_one_letter_code
_entity_poly.pdbx_strand_id
1 'polypeptide(L)'
;MANIFLFSKDHLILLLIFSMFLYICPKLTKNLLPYSYLVEKIICSLIILEIISQQLSLYYQGNYSVLTSLPIEISRFSAYICLLILLYKQYHLFNVFFSWSIACSLGELILFKNPPYEFPNFSFFLYLASKCLLIYAAVYMVEIRKFKINKYAIRDNFIMCFICFSFIFMLNNFTLSSYPYAFSNYDLTSVLVFIIITTATYIPIFIFKARDLNFKFNRRSR
;
A
#
# COMPACT_ATOMS: atom_id res chain seq x y z
N MET A 1 6.53 7.59 36.71
CA MET A 1 6.93 6.24 36.27
C MET A 1 6.89 6.22 34.75
N ALA A 2 8.02 5.98 34.09
CA ALA A 2 8.14 6.08 32.64
C ALA A 2 7.41 4.91 31.96
N ASN A 3 6.35 5.21 31.19
CA ASN A 3 5.74 4.21 30.32
C ASN A 3 6.65 3.99 29.10
N ILE A 4 7.58 3.05 29.23
CA ILE A 4 8.49 2.57 28.17
C ILE A 4 7.74 1.63 27.23
N PHE A 5 6.57 2.05 26.74
CA PHE A 5 5.89 1.37 25.63
C PHE A 5 5.96 2.29 24.43
N LEU A 6 6.89 1.98 23.52
CA LEU A 6 7.03 2.67 22.23
C LEU A 6 5.75 2.59 21.37
N PHE A 7 4.88 1.60 21.65
CA PHE A 7 3.61 1.36 20.96
C PHE A 7 2.45 1.20 21.95
N SER A 8 1.28 1.74 21.61
CA SER A 8 0.03 1.55 22.37
C SER A 8 -0.48 0.11 22.28
N LYS A 9 -1.33 -0.32 23.22
CA LYS A 9 -1.92 -1.68 23.23
C LYS A 9 -2.64 -1.98 21.91
N ASP A 10 -3.39 -1.01 21.41
CA ASP A 10 -4.16 -1.10 20.15
C ASP A 10 -3.24 -1.31 18.95
N HIS A 11 -2.09 -0.63 18.94
CA HIS A 11 -1.08 -0.78 17.90
C HIS A 11 -0.49 -2.19 17.86
N LEU A 12 -0.21 -2.77 19.02
CA LEU A 12 0.32 -4.13 19.13
C LEU A 12 -0.71 -5.17 18.66
N ILE A 13 -1.99 -5.00 19.00
CA ILE A 13 -3.10 -5.83 18.51
C ILE A 13 -3.17 -5.74 16.99
N LEU A 14 -3.10 -4.52 16.43
CA LEU A 14 -3.13 -4.30 15.00
C LEU A 14 -1.98 -5.06 14.31
N LEU A 15 -0.74 -4.86 14.77
CA LEU A 15 0.43 -5.53 14.21
C LEU A 15 0.32 -7.06 14.28
N LEU A 16 -0.24 -7.60 15.37
CA LEU A 16 -0.43 -9.04 15.53
C LEU A 16 -1.43 -9.59 14.50
N ILE A 17 -2.59 -8.95 14.35
CA ILE A 17 -3.60 -9.37 13.36
C ILE A 17 -3.02 -9.28 11.94
N PHE A 18 -2.32 -8.19 11.65
CA PHE A 18 -1.69 -7.98 10.35
C PHE A 18 -0.56 -8.99 10.06
N SER A 19 0.24 -9.35 11.06
CA SER A 19 1.27 -10.39 10.95
C SER A 19 0.66 -11.77 10.68
N MET A 20 -0.43 -12.12 11.38
CA MET A 20 -1.20 -13.34 11.11
C MET A 20 -1.73 -13.35 9.68
N PHE A 21 -2.25 -12.21 9.20
CA PHE A 21 -2.72 -12.06 7.83
C PHE A 21 -1.59 -12.31 6.81
N LEU A 22 -0.42 -11.71 7.01
CA LEU A 22 0.75 -11.94 6.14
C LEU A 22 1.15 -13.41 6.05
N TYR A 23 1.06 -14.16 7.15
CA TYR A 23 1.36 -15.59 7.17
C TYR A 23 0.34 -16.43 6.38
N ILE A 24 -0.93 -16.04 6.41
CA ILE A 24 -2.03 -16.76 5.75
C ILE A 24 -2.15 -16.36 4.27
N CYS A 25 -1.80 -15.11 3.91
CA CYS A 25 -1.97 -14.54 2.58
C CYS A 25 -1.44 -15.42 1.42
N PRO A 26 -0.21 -15.97 1.47
CA PRO A 26 0.32 -16.84 0.41
C PRO A 26 -0.36 -18.22 0.34
N LYS A 27 -1.08 -18.63 1.39
CA LYS A 27 -1.86 -19.88 1.38
C LYS A 27 -3.22 -19.67 0.72
N LEU A 28 -3.84 -18.51 0.92
CA LEU A 28 -5.12 -18.13 0.32
C LEU A 28 -5.04 -18.03 -1.21
N THR A 29 -3.88 -17.64 -1.73
CA THR A 29 -3.63 -17.47 -3.17
C THR A 29 -3.33 -18.79 -3.90
N LYS A 30 -3.04 -19.88 -3.18
CA LYS A 30 -2.80 -21.19 -3.79
C LYS A 30 -4.08 -21.70 -4.44
N ASN A 31 -3.95 -22.18 -5.68
CA ASN A 31 -5.02 -22.77 -6.49
C ASN A 31 -6.10 -21.82 -7.02
N LEU A 32 -5.90 -20.49 -6.99
CA LEU A 32 -6.86 -19.53 -7.53
C LEU A 32 -6.75 -19.30 -9.06
N LEU A 33 -5.80 -19.94 -9.74
CA LEU A 33 -5.60 -19.84 -11.19
C LEU A 33 -6.88 -20.03 -12.03
N PRO A 34 -7.71 -21.08 -11.83
CA PRO A 34 -8.91 -21.30 -12.64
C PRO A 34 -9.98 -20.21 -12.42
N TYR A 35 -9.98 -19.53 -11.27
CA TYR A 35 -10.96 -18.50 -10.92
C TYR A 35 -10.41 -17.07 -10.99
N SER A 36 -9.28 -16.86 -11.67
CA SER A 36 -8.56 -15.57 -11.69
C SER A 36 -9.45 -14.36 -12.01
N TYR A 37 -10.35 -14.47 -13.00
CA TYR A 37 -11.26 -13.37 -13.35
C TYR A 37 -12.27 -13.04 -12.23
N LEU A 38 -12.78 -14.06 -11.53
CA LEU A 38 -13.74 -13.88 -10.44
C LEU A 38 -13.05 -13.27 -9.23
N VAL A 39 -11.85 -13.76 -8.88
CA VAL A 39 -11.04 -13.23 -7.78
C VAL A 39 -10.69 -11.76 -8.01
N GLU A 40 -10.35 -11.36 -9.24
CA GLU A 40 -10.09 -9.96 -9.56
C GLU A 40 -11.29 -9.06 -9.33
N LYS A 41 -12.48 -9.51 -9.76
CA LYS A 41 -13.72 -8.78 -9.50
C LYS A 41 -13.99 -8.65 -8.00
N ILE A 42 -13.73 -9.71 -7.22
CA ILE A 42 -13.87 -9.67 -5.76
C ILE A 42 -12.89 -8.66 -5.15
N ILE A 43 -11.61 -8.68 -5.55
CA ILE A 43 -10.62 -7.74 -5.01
C ILE A 43 -11.03 -6.30 -5.36
N CYS A 44 -11.43 -6.04 -6.61
CA CYS A 44 -11.92 -4.72 -7.03
C CYS A 44 -13.16 -4.29 -6.24
N SER A 45 -14.15 -5.19 -6.08
CA SER A 45 -15.37 -4.86 -5.34
C SER A 45 -15.10 -4.61 -3.87
N LEU A 46 -14.19 -5.37 -3.24
CA LEU A 46 -13.78 -5.16 -1.85
C LEU A 46 -13.07 -3.81 -1.67
N ILE A 47 -12.17 -3.42 -2.57
CA ILE A 47 -11.50 -2.12 -2.52
C ILE A 47 -12.53 -0.98 -2.65
N ILE A 48 -13.46 -1.08 -3.61
CA ILE A 48 -14.50 -0.06 -3.80
C ILE A 48 -15.41 0.02 -2.57
N LEU A 49 -15.83 -1.13 -2.03
CA LEU A 49 -16.67 -1.22 -0.83
C LEU A 49 -15.95 -0.62 0.38
N GLU A 50 -14.65 -0.88 0.54
CA GLU A 50 -13.84 -0.33 1.61
C GLU A 50 -13.73 1.20 1.52
N ILE A 51 -13.49 1.75 0.32
CA ILE A 51 -13.47 3.21 0.09
C ILE A 51 -14.83 3.84 0.45
N ILE A 52 -15.92 3.26 -0.04
CA ILE A 52 -17.28 3.78 0.21
C ILE A 52 -17.62 3.71 1.70
N SER A 53 -17.32 2.58 2.35
CA SER A 53 -17.61 2.39 3.77
C SER A 53 -16.80 3.32 4.67
N GLN A 54 -15.54 3.63 4.32
CA GLN A 54 -14.78 4.64 5.06
C GLN A 54 -15.41 6.03 4.91
N GLN A 55 -15.80 6.43 3.70
CA GLN A 55 -16.44 7.74 3.47
C GLN A 55 -17.80 7.85 4.18
N LEU A 56 -18.60 6.78 4.15
CA LEU A 56 -19.85 6.71 4.92
C LEU A 56 -19.59 6.81 6.43
N SER A 57 -18.57 6.11 6.95
CA SER A 57 -18.21 6.18 8.36
C SER A 57 -17.84 7.60 8.79
N LEU A 58 -17.08 8.34 7.96
CA LEU A 58 -16.71 9.73 8.23
C LEU A 58 -17.94 10.66 8.20
N TYR A 59 -18.85 10.42 7.26
CA TYR A 59 -20.11 11.18 7.15
C TYR A 59 -21.00 10.97 8.38
N TYR A 60 -21.21 9.72 8.82
CA TYR A 60 -22.04 9.42 9.99
C TYR A 60 -21.46 9.94 11.31
N GLN A 61 -20.13 10.05 11.41
CA GLN A 61 -19.47 10.62 12.59
C GLN A 61 -19.58 12.16 12.65
N GLY A 62 -20.13 12.81 11.62
CA GLY A 62 -20.25 14.28 11.55
C GLY A 62 -18.92 15.00 11.32
N ASN A 63 -17.82 14.26 11.10
CA ASN A 63 -16.47 14.78 10.91
C ASN A 63 -16.11 15.00 9.42
N TYR A 64 -17.12 14.96 8.54
CA TYR A 64 -16.88 15.11 7.11
C TYR A 64 -16.63 16.58 6.77
N SER A 65 -15.45 16.87 6.25
CA SER A 65 -15.10 18.18 5.74
C SER A 65 -14.44 18.00 4.37
N VAL A 66 -14.96 18.67 3.35
CA VAL A 66 -14.44 18.54 1.97
C VAL A 66 -12.96 18.92 1.88
N LEU A 67 -12.44 19.68 2.85
CA LEU A 67 -11.05 20.13 2.90
C LEU A 67 -10.10 19.13 3.57
N THR A 68 -10.60 18.12 4.29
CA THR A 68 -9.75 17.19 5.07
C THR A 68 -10.10 15.73 4.90
N SER A 69 -11.34 15.41 4.50
CA SER A 69 -11.85 14.04 4.47
C SER A 69 -11.94 13.42 3.07
N LEU A 70 -11.57 14.17 2.02
CA LEU A 70 -11.47 13.59 0.68
C LEU A 70 -10.42 12.46 0.69
N PRO A 71 -10.64 11.36 -0.05
CA PRO A 71 -9.78 10.17 -0.07
C PRO A 71 -8.46 10.40 -0.84
N ILE A 72 -7.76 11.49 -0.53
CA ILE A 72 -6.54 11.97 -1.17
C ILE A 72 -5.36 11.65 -0.25
N GLU A 73 -5.15 10.36 -0.04
CA GLU A 73 -4.00 9.83 0.67
C GLU A 73 -3.18 8.94 -0.27
N ILE A 74 -1.89 8.71 0.02
CA ILE A 74 -1.09 7.80 -0.81
C ILE A 74 -1.66 6.38 -0.79
N SER A 75 -2.16 5.90 0.35
CA SER A 75 -2.84 4.60 0.42
C SER A 75 -4.07 4.57 -0.50
N ARG A 76 -4.86 5.66 -0.49
CA ARG A 76 -5.79 6.17 -1.53
C ARG A 76 -5.35 5.85 -2.96
N PHE A 77 -4.31 6.57 -3.36
CA PHE A 77 -3.74 6.46 -4.70
C PHE A 77 -3.27 5.04 -5.04
N SER A 78 -2.65 4.35 -4.09
CA SER A 78 -2.22 2.96 -4.31
C SER A 78 -3.41 2.01 -4.57
N ALA A 79 -4.54 2.22 -3.89
CA ALA A 79 -5.77 1.46 -4.13
C ALA A 79 -6.39 1.78 -5.50
N TYR A 80 -6.37 3.05 -5.92
CA TYR A 80 -6.82 3.43 -7.27
C TYR A 80 -5.92 2.84 -8.37
N ILE A 81 -4.60 2.87 -8.18
CA ILE A 81 -3.66 2.21 -9.10
C ILE A 81 -3.93 0.70 -9.14
N CYS A 82 -4.22 0.06 -8.00
CA CYS A 82 -4.60 -1.35 -7.95
C CYS A 82 -5.84 -1.63 -8.82
N LEU A 83 -6.89 -0.84 -8.67
CA LEU A 83 -8.12 -0.97 -9.46
C LEU A 83 -7.82 -0.82 -10.96
N LEU A 84 -7.02 0.18 -11.34
CA LEU A 84 -6.63 0.39 -12.74
C LEU A 84 -5.84 -0.80 -13.30
N ILE A 85 -4.92 -1.39 -12.53
CA ILE A 85 -4.15 -2.56 -12.96
C ILE A 85 -5.06 -3.76 -13.14
N LEU A 86 -5.96 -4.04 -12.21
CA LEU A 86 -6.85 -5.21 -12.27
C LEU A 86 -7.87 -5.09 -13.41
N LEU A 87 -8.40 -3.90 -13.65
CA LEU A 87 -9.40 -3.66 -14.70
C LEU A 87 -8.77 -3.59 -16.11
N TYR A 88 -7.70 -2.81 -16.27
CA TYR A 88 -7.11 -2.53 -17.58
C TYR A 88 -5.87 -3.38 -17.90
N LYS A 89 -5.40 -4.21 -16.96
CA LYS A 89 -4.20 -5.06 -17.12
C LYS A 89 -2.96 -4.25 -17.53
N GLN A 90 -2.84 -3.04 -17.01
CA GLN A 90 -1.74 -2.11 -17.29
C GLN A 90 -0.46 -2.52 -16.52
N TYR A 91 0.38 -3.34 -17.13
CA TYR A 91 1.60 -3.88 -16.51
C TYR A 91 2.64 -2.82 -16.09
N HIS A 92 2.64 -1.66 -16.73
CA HIS A 92 3.60 -0.58 -16.39
C HIS A 92 3.34 -0.02 -14.99
N LEU A 93 2.06 0.12 -14.60
CA LEU A 93 1.65 0.64 -13.31
C LEU A 93 1.97 -0.33 -12.15
N PHE A 94 2.14 -1.63 -12.46
CA PHE A 94 2.46 -2.64 -11.46
C PHE A 94 3.77 -2.36 -10.73
N ASN A 95 4.79 -1.82 -11.42
CA ASN A 95 6.07 -1.51 -10.78
C ASN A 95 5.86 -0.57 -9.59
N VAL A 96 5.06 0.48 -9.79
CA VAL A 96 4.75 1.52 -8.79
C VAL A 96 3.84 0.95 -7.71
N PHE A 97 2.78 0.25 -8.11
CA PHE A 97 1.85 -0.39 -7.17
C PHE A 97 2.56 -1.36 -6.23
N PHE A 98 3.51 -2.15 -6.73
CA PHE A 98 4.22 -3.14 -5.92
C PHE A 98 4.97 -2.48 -4.75
N SER A 99 5.74 -1.41 -5.00
CA SER A 99 6.47 -0.74 -3.92
C SER A 99 5.54 0.07 -3.02
N TRP A 100 4.52 0.71 -3.59
CA TRP A 100 3.59 1.55 -2.83
C TRP A 100 2.69 0.74 -1.93
N SER A 101 2.16 -0.40 -2.39
CA SER A 101 1.33 -1.28 -1.57
C SER A 101 2.09 -1.76 -0.34
N ILE A 102 3.36 -2.16 -0.48
CA ILE A 102 4.23 -2.58 0.63
C ILE A 102 4.56 -1.38 1.54
N ALA A 103 4.99 -0.26 0.95
CA ALA A 103 5.37 0.93 1.72
C ALA A 103 4.19 1.51 2.50
N CYS A 104 3.00 1.64 1.90
CA CYS A 104 1.82 2.17 2.57
C CYS A 104 1.31 1.20 3.64
N SER A 105 1.24 -0.10 3.34
CA SER A 105 0.74 -1.08 4.30
C SER A 105 1.68 -1.28 5.49
N LEU A 106 2.98 -1.47 5.26
CA LEU A 106 3.94 -1.67 6.36
C LEU A 106 4.35 -0.35 7.01
N GLY A 107 4.63 0.67 6.21
CA GLY A 107 5.12 1.95 6.70
C GLY A 107 4.07 2.67 7.55
N GLU A 108 2.80 2.71 7.14
CA GLU A 108 1.76 3.32 7.97
C GLU A 108 1.51 2.55 9.27
N LEU A 109 1.66 1.22 9.26
CA LEU A 109 1.47 0.44 10.47
C LEU A 109 2.67 0.52 11.41
N ILE A 110 3.90 0.62 10.91
CA ILE A 110 5.10 0.62 11.76
C ILE A 110 5.49 2.02 12.20
N LEU A 111 5.43 3.02 11.29
CA LEU A 111 5.90 4.38 11.56
C LEU A 111 4.90 5.20 12.37
N PHE A 112 3.61 4.85 12.33
CA PHE A 112 2.59 5.58 13.06
C PHE A 112 2.46 5.03 14.48
N LYS A 113 2.82 5.87 15.47
CA LYS A 113 2.92 5.48 16.89
C LYS A 113 1.57 5.08 17.50
N ASN A 114 0.49 5.70 17.03
CA ASN A 114 -0.88 5.40 17.43
C ASN A 114 -1.75 5.27 16.19
N PRO A 115 -2.55 4.20 16.04
CA PRO A 115 -3.52 4.13 14.96
C PRO A 115 -4.49 5.32 15.03
N PRO A 116 -4.99 5.80 13.87
CA PRO A 116 -5.94 6.92 13.85
C PRO A 116 -7.29 6.59 14.51
N TYR A 117 -7.57 5.30 14.72
CA TYR A 117 -8.80 4.81 15.32
C TYR A 117 -8.46 3.87 16.47
N GLU A 118 -9.21 3.95 17.57
CA GLU A 118 -9.07 3.08 18.72
C GLU A 118 -9.77 1.73 18.49
N PHE A 119 -9.24 0.67 19.10
CA PHE A 119 -9.89 -0.64 19.09
C PHE A 119 -10.97 -0.70 20.20
N PRO A 120 -12.18 -1.26 19.96
CA PRO A 120 -12.70 -1.89 18.74
C PRO A 120 -13.73 -1.00 18.00
N ASN A 121 -13.27 -0.11 17.12
CA ASN A 121 -14.17 0.69 16.28
C ASN A 121 -14.34 0.11 14.87
N PHE A 122 -15.50 0.36 14.24
CA PHE A 122 -15.73 -0.04 12.85
C PHE A 122 -14.68 0.56 11.89
N SER A 123 -14.33 1.83 12.08
CA SER A 123 -13.29 2.52 11.29
C SER A 123 -11.90 1.89 11.47
N PHE A 124 -11.60 1.30 12.64
CA PHE A 124 -10.36 0.56 12.86
C PHE A 124 -10.29 -0.68 11.97
N PHE A 125 -11.38 -1.44 11.87
CA PHE A 125 -11.43 -2.62 11.01
C PHE A 125 -11.34 -2.25 9.52
N LEU A 126 -11.98 -1.16 9.09
CA LEU A 126 -11.85 -0.66 7.73
C LEU A 126 -10.41 -0.23 7.41
N TYR A 127 -9.78 0.52 8.32
CA TYR A 127 -8.38 0.92 8.18
C TYR A 127 -7.47 -0.30 8.02
N LEU A 128 -7.60 -1.31 8.88
CA LEU A 128 -6.84 -2.55 8.79
C LEU A 128 -7.12 -3.32 7.49
N ALA A 129 -8.41 -3.45 7.12
CA ALA A 129 -8.84 -4.13 5.90
C ALA A 129 -8.21 -3.49 4.65
N SER A 130 -8.13 -2.15 4.58
CA SER A 130 -7.48 -1.45 3.48
C SER A 130 -6.03 -1.88 3.28
N LYS A 131 -5.26 -2.03 4.37
CA LYS A 131 -3.83 -2.42 4.30
C LYS A 131 -3.67 -3.88 3.92
N CYS A 132 -4.51 -4.75 4.48
CA CYS A 132 -4.55 -6.16 4.13
C CYS A 132 -4.91 -6.36 2.65
N LEU A 133 -5.90 -5.62 2.13
CA LEU A 133 -6.33 -5.70 0.73
C LEU A 133 -5.22 -5.28 -0.24
N LEU A 134 -4.48 -4.21 0.07
CA LEU A 134 -3.35 -3.77 -0.77
C LEU A 134 -2.26 -4.84 -0.89
N ILE A 135 -1.86 -5.44 0.23
CA ILE A 135 -0.87 -6.52 0.21
C ILE A 135 -1.43 -7.75 -0.49
N TYR A 136 -2.67 -8.13 -0.19
CA TYR A 136 -3.30 -9.27 -0.83
C TYR A 136 -3.32 -9.13 -2.35
N ALA A 137 -3.69 -7.94 -2.84
CA ALA A 137 -3.66 -7.65 -4.26
C ALA A 137 -2.24 -7.71 -4.84
N ALA A 138 -1.23 -7.21 -4.13
CA ALA A 138 0.17 -7.33 -4.55
C ALA A 138 0.63 -8.79 -4.63
N VAL A 139 0.35 -9.61 -3.61
CA VAL A 139 0.67 -11.05 -3.61
C VAL A 139 -0.08 -11.77 -4.72
N TYR A 140 -1.37 -11.49 -4.91
CA TYR A 140 -2.18 -12.03 -5.99
C TYR A 140 -1.58 -11.74 -7.37
N MET A 141 -1.17 -10.49 -7.64
CA MET A 141 -0.57 -10.08 -8.91
C MET A 141 0.79 -10.77 -9.15
N VAL A 142 1.58 -10.99 -8.09
CA VAL A 142 2.89 -11.66 -8.19
C VAL A 142 2.73 -13.17 -8.39
N GLU A 143 1.93 -13.84 -7.56
CA GLU A 143 1.87 -15.31 -7.54
C GLU A 143 1.00 -15.89 -8.66
N ILE A 144 -0.19 -15.33 -8.88
CA ILE A 144 -1.18 -15.88 -9.81
C ILE A 144 -0.99 -15.30 -11.20
N ARG A 145 -0.89 -13.97 -11.31
CA ARG A 145 -0.69 -13.29 -12.58
C ARG A 145 0.77 -13.27 -13.05
N LYS A 146 1.72 -13.66 -12.20
CA LYS A 146 3.16 -13.75 -12.52
C LYS A 146 3.72 -12.43 -13.04
N PHE A 147 3.20 -11.30 -12.55
CA PHE A 147 3.73 -10.00 -12.92
C PHE A 147 5.17 -9.87 -12.43
N LYS A 148 6.04 -9.36 -13.31
CA LYS A 148 7.46 -9.20 -13.04
C LYS A 148 7.82 -7.74 -13.00
N ILE A 149 8.67 -7.39 -12.05
CA ILE A 149 9.17 -6.03 -11.89
C ILE A 149 10.17 -5.73 -13.00
N ASN A 150 9.97 -4.59 -13.67
CA ASN A 150 10.81 -4.14 -14.77
C ASN A 150 12.12 -3.53 -14.26
N LYS A 151 13.14 -3.45 -15.13
CA LYS A 151 14.41 -2.77 -14.83
C LYS A 151 14.23 -1.26 -14.58
N TYR A 152 13.21 -0.65 -15.18
CA TYR A 152 12.88 0.76 -15.02
C TYR A 152 12.01 1.07 -13.79
N ALA A 153 11.73 0.07 -12.93
CA ALA A 153 10.81 0.23 -11.79
C ALA A 153 11.21 1.36 -10.83
N ILE A 154 12.51 1.55 -10.59
CA ILE A 154 13.00 2.64 -9.73
C ILE A 154 12.63 4.00 -10.33
N ARG A 155 12.92 4.20 -11.62
CA ARG A 155 12.62 5.44 -12.34
C ARG A 155 11.12 5.70 -12.38
N ASP A 156 10.33 4.69 -12.72
CA ASP A 156 8.87 4.81 -12.80
C ASP A 156 8.26 5.16 -11.42
N ASN A 157 8.81 4.58 -10.35
CA ASN A 157 8.43 4.90 -8.96
C ASN A 157 8.75 6.36 -8.60
N PHE A 158 9.97 6.83 -8.90
CA PHE A 158 10.35 8.23 -8.64
C PHE A 158 9.45 9.22 -9.38
N ILE A 159 9.18 8.97 -10.66
CA ILE A 159 8.31 9.83 -11.47
C ILE A 159 6.89 9.86 -10.87
N MET A 160 6.33 8.71 -10.51
CA MET A 160 4.98 8.68 -9.91
C MET A 160 4.92 9.32 -8.52
N CYS A 161 5.94 9.13 -7.68
CA CYS A 161 6.03 9.84 -6.41
C CYS A 161 6.02 11.35 -6.66
N PHE A 162 6.86 11.85 -7.55
CA PHE A 162 6.93 13.28 -7.86
C PHE A 162 5.58 13.83 -8.35
N ILE A 163 4.91 13.14 -9.28
CA ILE A 163 3.60 13.53 -9.79
C ILE A 163 2.56 13.58 -8.66
N CYS A 164 2.45 12.52 -7.85
CA CYS A 164 1.44 12.45 -6.79
C CYS A 164 1.68 13.46 -5.68
N PHE A 165 2.93 13.62 -5.22
CA PHE A 165 3.24 14.61 -4.18
C PHE A 165 3.10 16.04 -4.67
N SER A 166 3.48 16.33 -5.92
CA SER A 166 3.24 17.63 -6.53
C SER A 166 1.74 17.93 -6.60
N PHE A 167 0.91 16.94 -6.93
CA PHE A 167 -0.54 17.09 -6.97
C PHE A 167 -1.12 17.40 -5.58
N ILE A 168 -0.72 16.65 -4.54
CA ILE A 168 -1.15 16.91 -3.15
C ILE A 168 -0.67 18.29 -2.68
N PHE A 169 0.57 18.67 -2.99
CA PHE A 169 1.12 19.97 -2.63
C PHE A 169 0.35 21.14 -3.28
N MET A 170 0.03 21.02 -4.57
CA MET A 170 -0.80 22.02 -5.25
C MET A 170 -2.18 22.11 -4.61
N LEU A 171 -2.83 20.98 -4.32
CA LEU A 171 -4.14 20.97 -3.65
C LEU A 171 -4.10 21.67 -2.29
N ASN A 172 -3.15 21.32 -1.43
CA ASN A 172 -3.00 21.94 -0.10
C ASN A 172 -2.81 23.46 -0.19
N ASN A 173 -2.00 23.93 -1.14
CA ASN A 173 -1.77 25.38 -1.31
C ASN A 173 -2.96 26.12 -1.90
N PHE A 174 -3.66 25.55 -2.90
CA PHE A 174 -4.78 26.23 -3.54
C PHE A 174 -6.05 26.25 -2.70
N THR A 175 -6.31 25.16 -1.98
CA THR A 175 -7.56 25.00 -1.22
C THR A 175 -7.39 25.29 0.28
N LEU A 176 -6.17 25.64 0.72
CA LEU A 176 -5.80 25.77 2.13
C LEU A 176 -6.20 24.53 2.95
N SER A 177 -6.19 23.37 2.30
CA SER A 177 -6.55 22.08 2.87
C SER A 177 -5.37 21.46 3.61
N SER A 178 -5.68 20.56 4.54
CA SER A 178 -4.70 19.78 5.28
C SER A 178 -4.79 18.31 4.87
N TYR A 179 -4.41 18.01 3.63
CA TYR A 179 -4.19 16.61 3.23
C TYR A 179 -2.81 16.12 3.68
N PRO A 180 -2.73 14.90 4.23
CA PRO A 180 -1.44 14.32 4.60
C PRO A 180 -0.64 13.99 3.34
N TYR A 181 0.68 14.24 3.40
CA TYR A 181 1.58 13.86 2.31
C TYR A 181 1.80 12.36 2.31
N ALA A 182 2.54 11.83 3.29
CA ALA A 182 2.80 10.40 3.44
C ALA A 182 2.67 9.98 4.91
N PHE A 183 2.25 8.73 5.15
CA PHE A 183 2.14 8.16 6.49
C PHE A 183 1.34 9.02 7.46
N SER A 184 0.24 9.63 6.98
CA SER A 184 -0.60 10.54 7.77
C SER A 184 0.14 11.73 8.41
N ASN A 185 1.31 12.09 7.88
CA ASN A 185 2.08 13.27 8.28
C ASN A 185 1.93 14.42 7.26
N TYR A 186 1.96 15.64 7.77
CA TYR A 186 1.86 16.88 6.99
C TYR A 186 3.20 17.50 6.62
N ASP A 187 4.30 16.87 7.05
CA ASP A 187 5.64 17.38 6.82
C ASP A 187 6.22 16.88 5.48
N LEU A 188 6.95 17.74 4.79
CA LEU A 188 7.71 17.37 3.58
C LEU A 188 8.77 16.30 3.84
N THR A 189 9.22 16.12 5.09
CA THR A 189 10.13 15.05 5.49
C THR A 189 9.51 13.66 5.27
N SER A 190 8.19 13.53 5.45
CA SER A 190 7.47 12.28 5.21
C SER A 190 7.56 11.82 3.75
N VAL A 191 7.62 12.77 2.80
CA VAL A 191 7.80 12.51 1.37
C VAL A 191 9.14 11.84 1.10
N LEU A 192 10.21 12.37 1.69
CA LEU A 192 11.56 11.81 1.54
C LEU A 192 11.64 10.41 2.13
N VAL A 193 11.07 10.21 3.32
CA VAL A 193 11.01 8.89 3.97
C VAL A 193 10.25 7.90 3.09
N PHE A 194 9.11 8.30 2.51
CA PHE A 194 8.33 7.46 1.61
C PHE A 194 9.11 7.06 0.35
N ILE A 195 9.83 7.99 -0.26
CA ILE A 195 10.68 7.72 -1.43
C ILE A 195 11.80 6.74 -1.08
N ILE A 196 12.45 6.91 0.07
CA ILE A 196 13.51 6.00 0.54
C ILE A 196 12.94 4.59 0.78
N ILE A 197 11.80 4.47 1.45
CA ILE A 197 11.18 3.18 1.74
C ILE A 197 10.76 2.48 0.43
N THR A 198 10.05 3.18 -0.45
CA THR A 198 9.60 2.59 -1.73
C THR A 198 10.77 2.16 -2.59
N THR A 199 11.85 2.92 -2.66
CA THR A 199 13.06 2.52 -3.40
C THR A 199 13.78 1.34 -2.75
N ALA A 200 13.84 1.30 -1.42
CA ALA A 200 14.43 0.19 -0.68
C ALA A 200 13.72 -1.14 -0.94
N THR A 201 12.41 -1.14 -1.19
CA THR A 201 11.65 -2.37 -1.51
C THR A 201 12.18 -3.12 -2.74
N TYR A 202 12.84 -2.44 -3.68
CA TYR A 202 13.38 -3.09 -4.88
C TYR A 202 14.77 -3.71 -4.67
N ILE A 203 15.50 -3.35 -3.61
CA ILE A 203 16.87 -3.82 -3.35
C ILE A 203 16.93 -5.36 -3.32
N PRO A 204 16.07 -6.07 -2.56
CA PRO A 204 16.13 -7.53 -2.51
C PRO A 204 15.94 -8.16 -3.90
N ILE A 205 15.00 -7.63 -4.69
CA ILE A 205 14.67 -8.15 -6.01
C ILE A 205 15.86 -8.04 -6.98
N PHE A 206 16.55 -6.90 -6.97
CA PHE A 206 17.74 -6.74 -7.81
C PHE A 206 18.90 -7.64 -7.36
N ILE A 207 19.09 -7.84 -6.05
CA ILE A 207 20.10 -8.77 -5.52
C ILE A 207 19.82 -10.21 -5.94
N PHE A 208 18.58 -10.69 -5.79
CA PHE A 208 18.21 -12.05 -6.19
C PHE A 208 18.31 -12.25 -7.71
N LYS A 209 17.90 -11.26 -8.51
CA LYS A 209 18.04 -11.31 -9.97
C LYS A 209 19.50 -11.32 -10.43
N ALA A 210 20.39 -10.60 -9.73
CA ALA A 210 21.83 -10.63 -9.99
C ALA A 210 22.43 -12.00 -9.66
N ARG A 211 22.00 -12.64 -8.56
CA ARG A 211 22.42 -14.00 -8.20
C ARG A 211 22.00 -15.04 -9.25
N ASP A 212 20.77 -14.99 -9.75
CA ASP A 212 20.30 -15.87 -10.82
C ASP A 212 21.08 -15.71 -12.13
N LEU A 213 21.48 -14.47 -12.47
CA LEU A 213 22.30 -14.18 -13.64
C LEU A 213 23.72 -14.74 -13.48
N ASN A 214 24.37 -14.52 -12.33
CA ASN A 214 25.70 -15.05 -12.04
C ASN A 214 25.73 -16.58 -12.07
N PHE A 215 24.68 -17.24 -11.57
CA PHE A 215 24.59 -18.70 -11.59
C PHE A 215 24.43 -19.26 -13.02
N LYS A 216 23.70 -18.56 -13.91
CA LYS A 216 23.61 -18.94 -15.33
C LYS A 216 24.90 -18.72 -16.09
N PHE A 217 25.68 -17.68 -15.80
CA PHE A 217 26.97 -17.44 -16.43
C PHE A 217 27.99 -18.54 -16.08
N ASN A 218 28.07 -18.94 -14.81
CA ASN A 218 28.97 -20.04 -14.39
C ASN A 218 28.60 -21.42 -14.95
N ARG A 219 27.35 -21.62 -15.41
CA ARG A 219 26.91 -22.85 -16.08
C ARG A 219 27.17 -22.87 -17.58
N ARG A 220 27.45 -21.72 -18.21
CA ARG A 220 27.78 -21.63 -19.64
C ARG A 220 29.29 -21.62 -19.90
N SER A 221 30.11 -21.55 -18.87
CA SER A 221 31.58 -21.57 -18.93
C SER A 221 32.20 -22.93 -18.59
N ARG A 222 31.42 -24.02 -18.67
CA ARG A 222 31.86 -25.42 -18.61
C ARG A 222 31.30 -26.14 -19.82
#